data_AF-A0A437GUX9-F1
#
_entry.id   AF-A0A437GUX9-F1
#
_cell.length_a   1.000
_cell.length_b   1.000
_cell.length_c   1.000
_cell.angle_alpha   90.00
_cell.angle_beta   90.00
_cell.angle_gamma   90.00
#
_symmetry.space_group_name_H-M   'P 1'
#
loop_
_entity.id
_entity.type
_entity.pdbx_description
1 polymer ?
#
loop_
_entity_poly.entity_id
_entity_poly.type
_entity_poly.pdbx_seq_one_letter_code
_entity_poly.pdbx_strand_id
1 'polypeptide(L)' 'MTGLFESDAANWAALALAALVIAAWSIIGDRRRSRRAEPDRVGCVPWAPVFLLALFAAGVAAFFALATWLSPV' A
#
# COMPACT_ATOMS: atom_id res chain seq x y z
N MET A 1 -12.92 18.98 -12.50
CA MET A 1 -11.99 17.91 -12.12
C MET A 1 -12.53 17.25 -10.86
N THR A 2 -13.35 16.20 -10.95
CA THR A 2 -13.70 15.25 -9.85
C THR A 2 -14.94 14.42 -10.27
N GLY A 3 -14.73 13.32 -10.98
CA GLY A 3 -15.76 12.28 -11.17
C GLY A 3 -15.23 10.87 -10.88
N LEU A 4 -13.93 10.74 -10.62
CA LEU A 4 -13.28 9.45 -10.36
C LEU A 4 -13.45 8.97 -8.91
N PHE A 5 -13.93 9.82 -7.99
CA PHE A 5 -14.07 9.54 -6.56
C PHE A 5 -15.53 9.58 -6.07
N GLU A 6 -16.50 9.69 -6.99
CA GLU A 6 -17.93 9.66 -6.63
C GLU A 6 -18.41 8.24 -6.30
N SER A 7 -17.75 7.22 -6.86
CA SER A 7 -18.05 5.83 -6.57
C SER A 7 -17.24 5.34 -5.36
N ASP A 8 -17.92 4.75 -4.37
CA ASP A 8 -17.28 4.13 -3.21
C ASP A 8 -16.25 3.08 -3.63
N ALA A 9 -16.55 2.29 -4.66
CA ALA A 9 -15.63 1.32 -5.22
C ALA A 9 -14.35 1.97 -5.74
N ALA A 10 -14.46 3.15 -6.37
CA ALA A 10 -13.31 3.90 -6.88
C ALA A 10 -12.46 4.51 -5.76
N ASN A 11 -13.09 4.97 -4.67
CA ASN A 11 -12.40 5.44 -3.47
C ASN A 11 -11.58 4.31 -2.82
N TRP A 12 -12.20 3.15 -2.61
CA TRP A 12 -11.53 1.98 -2.06
C TRP A 12 -10.41 1.46 -2.98
N ALA A 13 -10.62 1.45 -4.30
CA ALA A 13 -9.58 1.08 -5.27
C ALA A 13 -8.38 2.04 -5.25
N ALA A 14 -8.62 3.35 -5.11
CA ALA A 14 -7.55 4.34 -5.01
C ALA A 14 -6.72 4.14 -3.72
N LEU A 15 -7.38 3.85 -2.59
CA LEU A 15 -6.70 3.52 -1.33
C LEU A 15 -5.87 2.24 -1.46
N ALA A 16 -6.41 1.20 -2.10
CA ALA A 16 -5.69 -0.05 -2.35
C ALA A 16 -4.43 0.22 -3.20
N LEU A 17 -4.55 1.02 -4.26
CA LEU A 17 -3.43 1.38 -5.11
C LEU A 17 -2.37 2.19 -4.36
N ALA A 18 -2.77 3.18 -3.57
CA ALA A 18 -1.85 3.97 -2.75
C ALA A 18 -1.07 3.08 -1.76
N ALA A 19 -1.76 2.15 -1.09
CA ALA A 19 -1.14 1.20 -0.19
C ALA A 19 -0.17 0.24 -0.92
N LEU A 20 -0.50 -0.21 -2.13
CA LEU A 20 0.41 -1.00 -2.97
C LEU A 20 1.67 -0.22 -3.37
N VAL A 21 1.55 1.08 -3.66
CA VAL A 21 2.71 1.94 -3.95
C VAL A 21 3.64 2.01 -2.73
N ILE A 22 3.08 2.14 -1.52
CA ILE A 22 3.87 2.13 -0.27
C ILE A 22 4.54 0.77 -0.07
N ALA A 23 3.82 -0.33 -0.32
CA ALA A 23 4.40 -1.67 -0.24
C ALA A 23 5.56 -1.83 -1.25
N ALA A 24 5.39 -1.42 -2.51
CA ALA A 24 6.46 -1.44 -3.51
C ALA A 24 7.66 -0.57 -3.09
N TRP A 25 7.41 0.60 -2.50
CA TRP A 25 8.47 1.48 -2.01
C TRP A 25 9.25 0.87 -0.85
N SER A 26 8.59 0.17 0.07
CA SER A 26 9.26 -0.51 1.18
C SER A 26 10.22 -1.61 0.70
N ILE A 27 9.91 -2.33 -0.39
CA ILE A 27 10.82 -3.29 -1.01
C ILE A 27 12.09 -2.59 -1.53
N ILE A 28 11.95 -1.40 -2.12
CA ILE A 28 13.10 -0.60 -2.57
C ILE A 28 13.93 -0.15 -1.36
N GLY A 29 13.27 0.28 -0.29
CA GLY A 29 13.92 0.66 0.97
C GLY A 29 14.74 -0.47 1.59
N ASP A 30 14.14 -1.67 1.66
CA ASP A 30 14.80 -2.87 2.19
C ASP A 30 15.98 -3.30 1.32
N ARG A 31 15.81 -3.35 -0.01
CA ARG A 31 16.91 -3.63 -0.94
C ARG A 31 18.06 -2.64 -0.83
N ARG A 32 17.78 -1.36 -0.57
CA ARG A 32 18.81 -0.34 -0.32
C ARG A 32 19.53 -0.56 1.00
N ARG A 33 18.84 -1.08 2.04
CA ARG A 33 19.45 -1.43 3.33
C ARG A 33 20.35 -2.65 3.19
N SER A 34 19.90 -3.72 2.53
CA SER A 34 20.69 -4.96 2.36
C SER A 34 21.98 -4.77 1.55
N ARG A 35 22.07 -3.72 0.73
CA ARG A 35 23.25 -3.42 -0.10
C ARG A 35 24.28 -2.51 0.57
N ARG A 36 24.05 -2.05 1.80
CA ARG A 36 24.98 -1.17 2.51
C ARG A 36 25.95 -1.97 3.38
N ALA A 37 27.19 -1.52 3.46
CA ALA A 37 28.25 -2.15 4.24
C ALA A 37 27.97 -2.16 5.76
N GLU A 38 27.21 -1.18 6.26
CA GLU A 38 26.75 -1.11 7.65
C GLU A 38 25.22 -0.99 7.70
N PRO A 39 24.48 -2.11 7.69
CA PRO A 39 23.01 -2.12 7.71
C PRO A 39 22.41 -1.42 8.94
N ASP A 40 23.11 -1.45 10.07
CA ASP A 40 22.65 -0.88 11.34
C ASP A 40 22.79 0.65 11.41
N ARG A 41 23.55 1.25 10.51
CA ARG A 41 23.75 2.71 10.43
C ARG A 41 22.66 3.41 9.61
N VAL A 42 21.75 2.65 8.99
CA VAL A 42 20.82 3.12 7.96
C VAL A 42 19.36 3.05 8.41
N GLY A 43 18.93 4.10 9.11
CA GLY A 43 17.54 4.55 9.20
C GLY A 43 16.65 3.80 10.19
N CYS A 44 15.99 4.58 11.07
CA CYS A 44 14.98 4.17 12.06
C CYS A 44 13.77 3.41 11.52
N VAL A 45 13.59 3.30 10.20
CA VAL A 45 12.35 2.79 9.61
C VAL A 45 12.43 1.27 9.44
N PRO A 46 11.55 0.50 10.12
CA PRO A 46 11.50 -0.94 9.95
C PRO A 46 10.74 -1.28 8.64
N TRP A 47 11.47 -1.47 7.54
CA TRP A 47 10.89 -1.66 6.20
C TRP A 47 9.97 -2.88 6.08
N ALA A 48 10.30 -3.99 6.73
CA ALA A 48 9.48 -5.21 6.68
C ALA A 48 8.09 -5.02 7.34
N PRO A 49 7.97 -4.45 8.56
CA PRO A 49 6.67 -4.06 9.11
C PRO A 49 5.89 -3.07 8.24
N VAL A 50 6.56 -2.08 7.64
CA VAL A 50 5.92 -1.13 6.72
C VAL A 50 5.33 -1.86 5.51
N PHE A 51 6.09 -2.78 4.92
CA PHE A 51 5.62 -3.64 3.83
C PHE A 51 4.36 -4.41 4.22
N LEU A 52 4.41 -5.12 5.35
CA LEU A 52 3.29 -5.96 5.81
C LEU A 52 2.03 -5.14 6.10
N LEU A 53 2.16 -3.99 6.78
CA LEU A 53 1.02 -3.11 7.06
C LEU A 53 0.43 -2.51 5.78
N ALA A 54 1.28 -2.07 4.86
CA ALA A 54 0.84 -1.54 3.58
C ALA A 54 0.14 -2.61 2.72
N LEU A 55 0.67 -3.83 2.70
CA LEU A 55 0.06 -4.95 1.98
C LEU A 55 -1.27 -5.36 2.61
N PHE A 56 -1.36 -5.38 3.93
CA PHE A 56 -2.61 -5.64 4.64
C PHE A 56 -3.67 -4.57 4.34
N ALA A 57 -3.30 -3.29 4.42
CA ALA A 57 -4.19 -2.18 4.06
C ALA A 57 -4.65 -2.25 2.60
N ALA A 58 -3.75 -2.61 1.68
CA ALA A 58 -4.09 -2.83 0.28
C ALA A 58 -5.11 -3.96 0.11
N GLY A 59 -4.91 -5.10 0.80
CA GLY A 59 -5.84 -6.23 0.76
C GLY A 59 -7.22 -5.88 1.30
N VAL A 60 -7.29 -5.19 2.45
CA VAL A 60 -8.56 -4.74 3.05
C VAL A 60 -9.28 -3.75 2.14
N ALA A 61 -8.57 -2.74 1.61
CA ALA A 61 -9.16 -1.76 0.71
C ALA A 61 -9.63 -2.41 -0.61
N ALA A 62 -8.84 -3.34 -1.16
CA ALA A 62 -9.23 -4.10 -2.36
C ALA A 62 -10.46 -4.98 -2.11
N PHE A 63 -10.56 -5.59 -0.93
CA PHE A 63 -11.76 -6.35 -0.53
C PHE A 63 -13.00 -5.45 -0.53
N PHE A 64 -12.94 -4.26 0.10
CA PHE A 64 -14.06 -3.33 0.09
C PHE A 64 -14.38 -2.77 -1.30
N ALA A 65 -13.36 -2.49 -2.12
CA ALA A 65 -13.56 -2.08 -3.51
C ALA A 65 -14.33 -3.16 -4.29
N LEU A 66 -13.95 -4.42 -4.12
CA LEU A 66 -14.62 -5.54 -4.77
C LEU A 66 -16.03 -5.77 -4.21
N ALA A 67 -16.19 -5.73 -2.89
CA ALA A 67 -17.47 -5.91 -2.23
C ALA A 67 -18.48 -4.86 -2.68
N THR A 68 -18.12 -3.58 -2.64
CA THR A 68 -18.97 -2.47 -3.10
C THR A 68 -19.28 -2.54 -4.61
N TRP A 69 -18.33 -3.03 -5.41
CA TRP A 69 -18.57 -3.24 -6.85
C TRP A 69 -19.54 -4.40 -7.13
N LEU A 70 -19.46 -5.48 -6.35
CA LEU A 70 -20.35 -6.65 -6.48
C LEU A 70 -21.73 -6.42 -5.86
N SER A 71 -21.82 -5.59 -4.82
CA SER A 71 -23.08 -5.15 -4.21
C SER A 71 -23.27 -3.64 -4.41
N PRO A 72 -23.59 -3.19 -5.64
CA PRO A 72 -23.98 -1.80 -5.87
C PRO A 72 -25.39 -1.62 -5.29
N VAL A 73 -25.48 -1.24 -4.01
CA VAL A 73 -26.74 -0.92 -3.33
C VAL A 73 -27.12 0.53 -3.58
#